data_AF-A0A6V8D4T6-F1
#
_entry.id   AF-A0A6V8D4T6-F1
#
_cell.length_a   1.000
_cell.length_b   1.000
_cell.length_c   1.000
_cell.angle_alpha   90.00
_cell.angle_beta   90.00
_cell.angle_gamma   90.00
#
_symmetry.space_group_name_H-M   'P 1'
#
loop_
_entity.id
_entity.type
_entity.pdbx_description
1 polymer ?
#
loop_
_entity_poly.entity_id
_entity_poly.type
_entity_poly.pdbx_seq_one_letter_code
_entity_poly.pdbx_strand_id
1 'polypeptide(L)'
;MRQKMAEMVHRIQDEICQALREIDGVDYRQDEWTREEGGGGRSRVFSGGKVFEKAGVNVSIVHGTLSPQAAKSMGGGHELKGADLDFFATGISLVLHPLNPMAPTVHANYRYFERGEGNKPGSWWFGGGADLTPSYLFEEDAIHFHQVHKDACDRHEVADYDHFKQWCDDYFHI
;
A
#
# COMPACT_ATOMS: atom_id res chain seq x y z
N MET A 1 14.15 -9.18 -6.22
CA MET A 1 13.36 -8.03 -5.73
C MET A 1 12.44 -8.41 -4.58
N ARG A 2 11.71 -9.53 -4.67
CA ARG A 2 10.80 -10.08 -3.64
C ARG A 2 11.24 -9.87 -2.19
N GLN A 3 12.41 -10.39 -1.81
CA GLN A 3 12.93 -10.30 -0.45
C GLN A 3 13.13 -8.85 0.02
N LYS A 4 13.74 -8.01 -0.83
CA LYS A 4 13.95 -6.59 -0.50
C LYS A 4 12.64 -5.87 -0.22
N MET A 5 11.61 -6.13 -1.03
CA MET A 5 10.29 -5.51 -0.81
C MET A 5 9.61 -6.05 0.45
N ALA A 6 9.68 -7.38 0.69
CA ALA A 6 9.12 -8.00 1.89
C ALA A 6 9.73 -7.43 3.20
N GLU A 7 11.06 -7.28 3.23
CA GLU A 7 11.77 -6.65 4.34
C GLU A 7 11.38 -5.17 4.50
N MET A 8 11.27 -4.45 3.38
CA MET A 8 10.89 -3.04 3.37
C MET A 8 9.49 -2.80 3.93
N VAL A 9 8.47 -3.58 3.50
CA VAL A 9 7.09 -3.37 3.98
C VAL A 9 6.93 -3.69 5.46
N HIS A 10 7.66 -4.67 5.98
CA HIS A 10 7.67 -4.95 7.42
C HIS A 10 8.31 -3.81 8.21
N ARG A 11 9.47 -3.33 7.77
CA ARG A 11 10.16 -2.20 8.39
C ARG A 11 9.27 -0.94 8.41
N ILE A 12 8.67 -0.59 7.27
CA ILE A 12 7.78 0.58 7.17
C ILE A 12 6.55 0.40 8.07
N GLN A 13 5.96 -0.79 8.15
CA GLN A 13 4.85 -1.04 9.09
C GLN A 13 5.30 -0.83 10.55
N ASP A 14 6.51 -1.25 10.92
CA ASP A 14 7.04 -1.03 12.27
C ASP A 14 7.26 0.47 12.55
N GLU A 15 7.81 1.21 11.60
CA GLU A 15 8.03 2.67 11.69
C GLU A 15 6.71 3.44 11.81
N ILE A 16 5.74 3.16 10.94
CA ILE A 16 4.42 3.82 10.96
C ILE A 16 3.70 3.49 12.27
N CYS A 17 3.66 2.22 12.68
CA CYS A 17 3.01 1.85 13.93
C CYS A 17 3.69 2.49 15.14
N GLN A 18 5.02 2.64 15.15
CA GLN A 18 5.70 3.38 16.22
C GLN A 18 5.24 4.84 16.28
N ALA A 19 5.20 5.54 15.15
CA ALA A 19 4.73 6.93 15.11
C ALA A 19 3.27 7.05 15.59
N LEU A 20 2.39 6.12 15.19
CA LEU A 20 1.00 6.11 15.66
C LEU A 20 0.90 5.92 17.18
N ARG A 21 1.72 5.04 17.77
CA ARG A 21 1.78 4.84 19.23
C ARG A 21 2.21 6.10 19.97
N GLU A 22 3.23 6.79 19.46
CA GLU A 22 3.74 8.03 20.06
C GLU A 22 2.70 9.15 20.03
N ILE A 23 1.91 9.23 18.97
CA ILE A 23 0.85 10.23 18.81
C ILE A 23 -0.39 9.91 19.65
N ASP A 24 -0.85 8.66 19.62
CA ASP A 24 -2.15 8.28 20.21
C ASP A 24 -2.06 7.80 21.67
N GLY A 25 -0.87 7.35 22.10
CA GLY A 25 -0.63 6.84 23.44
C GLY A 25 -1.28 5.48 23.73
N VAL A 26 -1.74 4.77 22.70
CA VAL A 26 -2.29 3.40 22.78
C VAL A 26 -1.49 2.46 21.88
N ASP A 27 -1.47 1.17 22.24
CA ASP A 27 -0.80 0.14 21.44
C ASP A 27 -1.76 -0.51 20.44
N TYR A 28 -1.21 -1.15 19.41
CA TYR A 28 -1.99 -1.87 18.42
C TYR A 28 -2.28 -3.31 18.88
N ARG A 29 -3.42 -3.85 18.42
CA ARG A 29 -3.61 -5.30 18.35
C ARG A 29 -2.96 -5.81 17.07
N GLN A 30 -2.08 -6.79 17.19
CA GLN A 30 -1.48 -7.49 16.06
C GLN A 30 -2.19 -8.82 15.81
N ASP A 31 -2.39 -9.14 14.54
CA ASP A 31 -2.84 -10.45 14.07
C ASP A 31 -1.91 -10.93 12.96
N GLU A 32 -1.24 -12.05 13.18
CA GLU A 32 -0.43 -12.73 12.18
C GLU A 32 -1.22 -13.89 11.61
N TRP A 33 -1.34 -13.95 10.28
CA TRP A 33 -2.18 -14.91 9.60
C TRP A 33 -1.47 -15.51 8.39
N THR A 34 -1.90 -16.71 8.02
CA THR A 34 -1.40 -17.48 6.87
C THR A 34 -2.55 -17.87 5.96
N ARG A 35 -2.29 -18.07 4.66
CA ARG A 35 -3.28 -18.66 3.73
C ARG A 35 -2.89 -20.08 3.39
N GLU A 36 -3.88 -20.96 3.28
CA GLU A 36 -3.68 -22.33 2.78
C GLU A 36 -3.07 -22.34 1.37
N GLU A 37 -3.48 -21.39 0.52
CA GLU A 37 -2.99 -21.23 -0.85
C GLU A 37 -1.57 -20.64 -0.96
N GLY A 38 -0.99 -20.18 0.16
CA GLY A 38 0.38 -19.67 0.22
C GLY A 38 0.50 -18.23 0.74
N GLY A 39 1.57 -18.01 1.52
CA GLY A 39 1.89 -16.74 2.14
C GLY A 39 1.02 -16.40 3.35
N GLY A 40 0.85 -15.10 3.61
CA GLY A 40 0.21 -14.60 4.82
C GLY A 40 0.32 -13.09 4.96
N GLY A 41 0.20 -12.62 6.19
CA GLY A 41 0.32 -11.21 6.49
C GLY A 41 0.35 -10.91 7.98
N ARG A 42 0.57 -9.63 8.27
CA ARG A 42 0.57 -9.05 9.61
C ARG A 42 -0.35 -7.84 9.59
N SER A 43 -1.49 -7.96 10.27
CA SER A 43 -2.46 -6.89 10.42
C SER A 43 -2.27 -6.21 11.77
N ARG A 44 -2.19 -4.88 11.80
CA ARG A 44 -2.12 -4.10 13.06
C ARG A 44 -3.25 -3.10 13.10
N VAL A 45 -4.02 -3.14 14.18
CA VAL A 45 -5.19 -2.28 14.37
C VAL A 45 -5.06 -1.51 15.68
N PHE A 46 -5.20 -0.20 15.59
CA PHE A 46 -5.36 0.72 16.71
C PHE A 46 -6.84 1.06 16.86
N SER A 47 -7.33 1.07 18.09
CA SER A 47 -8.71 1.41 18.42
C SER A 47 -8.82 1.86 19.88
N GLY A 48 -9.77 2.75 20.17
CA GLY A 48 -9.96 3.27 21.52
C GLY A 48 -8.88 4.28 21.95
N GLY A 49 -8.19 4.87 20.97
CA GLY A 49 -7.26 5.97 21.16
C GLY A 49 -7.95 7.30 21.41
N LYS A 50 -7.16 8.34 21.66
CA LYS A 50 -7.61 9.72 21.80
C LYS A 50 -7.50 10.52 20.50
N VAL A 51 -6.61 10.09 19.60
CA VAL A 51 -6.34 10.72 18.31
C VAL A 51 -7.00 9.95 17.19
N PHE A 52 -6.84 8.63 17.14
CA PHE A 52 -7.46 7.79 16.11
C PHE A 52 -8.70 7.08 16.66
N GLU A 53 -9.84 7.26 15.99
CA GLU A 53 -11.01 6.41 16.24
C GLU A 53 -10.68 4.97 15.86
N LYS A 54 -10.07 4.81 14.68
CA LYS A 54 -9.58 3.52 14.18
C LYS A 54 -8.45 3.73 13.18
N ALA A 55 -7.38 2.97 13.34
CA ALA A 55 -6.27 2.96 12.39
C ALA A 55 -5.84 1.53 12.08
N GLY A 56 -5.66 1.23 10.80
CA GLY A 56 -5.17 -0.06 10.33
C GLY A 56 -3.90 0.10 9.52
N VAL A 57 -2.88 -0.72 9.80
CA VAL A 57 -1.65 -0.80 9.02
C VAL A 57 -1.35 -2.27 8.78
N ASN A 58 -1.46 -2.71 7.53
CA ASN A 58 -1.44 -4.12 7.17
C ASN A 58 -0.30 -4.41 6.19
N VAL A 59 0.38 -5.52 6.41
CA VAL A 59 1.36 -6.09 5.47
C VAL A 59 0.83 -7.41 4.97
N SER A 60 0.89 -7.63 3.66
CA SER A 60 0.62 -8.91 3.03
C SER A 60 1.86 -9.37 2.26
N ILE A 61 2.20 -10.65 2.37
CA ILE A 61 3.21 -11.32 1.56
C ILE A 61 2.57 -12.62 1.09
N VAL A 62 2.06 -12.62 -0.14
CA VAL A 62 1.33 -13.75 -0.72
C VAL A 62 2.06 -14.29 -1.93
N HIS A 63 1.98 -15.60 -2.09
CA HIS A 63 2.52 -16.31 -3.25
C HIS A 63 1.59 -17.47 -3.57
N GLY A 64 1.60 -17.90 -4.83
CA GLY A 64 0.77 -19.01 -5.28
C GLY A 64 0.82 -19.13 -6.78
N THR A 65 -0.14 -19.85 -7.36
CA THR A 65 -0.27 -20.03 -8.80
C THR A 65 -1.58 -19.38 -9.28
N LEU A 66 -1.47 -18.46 -10.24
CA LEU A 66 -2.61 -17.78 -10.83
C LEU A 66 -3.51 -18.78 -11.57
N SER A 67 -4.82 -18.61 -11.40
CA SER A 67 -5.76 -19.26 -12.30
C SER A 67 -5.60 -18.73 -13.73
N PRO A 68 -5.87 -19.52 -14.77
CA PRO A 68 -5.82 -19.05 -16.16
C PRO A 68 -6.72 -17.83 -16.42
N GLN A 69 -7.80 -17.68 -15.66
CA GLN A 69 -8.70 -16.54 -15.74
C GLN A 69 -8.08 -15.27 -15.12
N ALA A 70 -7.49 -15.37 -13.92
CA ALA A 70 -6.78 -14.26 -13.29
C ALA A 70 -5.57 -13.80 -14.13
N ALA A 71 -4.88 -14.76 -14.74
CA ALA A 71 -3.74 -14.52 -15.61
C ALA A 71 -4.13 -13.72 -16.88
N LYS A 72 -5.34 -13.92 -17.41
CA LYS A 72 -5.90 -13.14 -18.54
C LYS A 72 -6.28 -11.72 -18.14
N SER A 73 -6.81 -11.53 -16.94
CA SER A 73 -7.29 -10.21 -16.46
C SER A 73 -6.16 -9.25 -16.07
N MET A 74 -4.99 -9.76 -15.67
CA MET A 74 -3.90 -8.93 -15.13
C MET A 74 -2.98 -8.27 -16.16
N GLY A 75 -3.32 -8.28 -17.45
CA GLY A 75 -2.54 -7.60 -18.49
C GLY A 75 -1.24 -8.33 -18.85
N GLY A 76 -0.84 -8.21 -20.12
CA GLY A 76 0.37 -8.86 -20.67
C GLY A 76 0.17 -9.65 -21.97
N GLY A 77 -1.04 -9.66 -22.55
CA GLY A 77 -1.27 -9.98 -23.98
C GLY A 77 -0.96 -11.39 -24.47
N HIS A 78 -0.50 -12.32 -23.63
CA HIS A 78 -0.05 -13.66 -24.05
C HIS A 78 -0.66 -14.80 -23.22
N GLU A 79 -0.83 -15.97 -23.84
CA GLU A 79 -1.18 -17.21 -23.12
C GLU A 79 -0.05 -17.57 -22.15
N LEU A 80 -0.33 -17.54 -20.84
CA LEU A 80 0.61 -17.91 -19.78
C LEU A 80 0.49 -19.40 -19.49
N LYS A 81 1.63 -20.10 -19.34
CA LYS A 81 1.67 -21.56 -19.11
C LYS A 81 2.78 -21.91 -18.10
N GLY A 82 2.56 -22.98 -17.33
CA GLY A 82 3.56 -23.53 -16.40
C GLY A 82 3.97 -22.53 -15.31
N ALA A 83 5.27 -22.45 -15.01
CA ALA A 83 5.82 -21.59 -13.97
C ALA A 83 5.56 -20.08 -14.17
N ASP A 84 5.17 -19.64 -15.38
CA ASP A 84 4.73 -18.24 -15.60
C ASP A 84 3.40 -17.90 -14.91
N LEU A 85 2.66 -18.90 -14.43
CA LEU A 85 1.46 -18.73 -13.62
C LEU A 85 1.80 -18.50 -12.15
N ASP A 86 2.98 -18.89 -11.68
CA ASP A 86 3.37 -18.61 -10.30
C ASP A 86 3.52 -17.11 -10.10
N PHE A 87 3.07 -16.63 -8.96
CA PHE A 87 3.15 -15.21 -8.63
C PHE A 87 3.62 -14.98 -7.20
N PHE A 88 4.16 -13.79 -7.00
CA PHE A 88 4.47 -13.20 -5.72
C PHE A 88 3.87 -11.81 -5.68
N ALA A 89 3.16 -11.51 -4.60
CA ALA A 89 2.68 -10.16 -4.32
C ALA A 89 2.97 -9.79 -2.87
N THR A 90 3.46 -8.58 -2.67
CA THR A 90 3.61 -8.04 -1.32
C THR A 90 3.27 -6.57 -1.32
N GLY A 91 2.80 -6.07 -0.19
CA GLY A 91 2.56 -4.66 -0.01
C GLY A 91 2.21 -4.30 1.41
N ILE A 92 2.28 -3.00 1.65
CA ILE A 92 1.73 -2.36 2.83
C ILE A 92 0.48 -1.58 2.42
N SER A 93 -0.56 -1.65 3.24
CA SER A 93 -1.73 -0.77 3.14
C SER A 93 -2.07 -0.17 4.50
N LEU A 94 -2.56 1.05 4.50
CA LEU A 94 -3.08 1.70 5.70
C LEU A 94 -4.31 2.52 5.40
N VAL A 95 -5.18 2.62 6.41
CA VAL A 95 -6.24 3.61 6.49
C VAL A 95 -6.30 4.08 7.94
N LEU A 96 -6.19 5.39 8.15
CA LEU A 96 -6.21 5.99 9.47
C LEU A 96 -7.38 6.95 9.55
N HIS A 97 -8.28 6.74 10.51
CA HIS A 97 -9.44 7.59 10.77
C HIS A 97 -9.24 8.32 12.10
N PRO A 98 -8.88 9.62 12.06
CA PRO A 98 -8.85 10.44 13.26
C PRO A 98 -10.23 10.58 13.91
N LEU A 99 -10.24 10.73 15.23
CA LEU A 99 -11.44 11.04 16.01
C LEU A 99 -11.89 12.50 15.82
N ASN A 100 -10.92 13.42 15.69
CA ASN A 100 -11.21 14.83 15.51
C ASN A 100 -11.58 15.11 14.04
N PRO A 101 -12.77 15.67 13.74
CA PRO A 101 -13.17 15.96 12.36
C PRO A 101 -12.27 16.97 11.64
N MET A 102 -11.47 17.75 12.38
CA MET A 102 -10.49 18.66 11.80
C MET A 102 -9.21 17.95 11.35
N ALA A 103 -8.99 16.70 11.74
CA ALA A 103 -7.88 15.89 11.28
C ALA A 103 -8.34 14.98 10.12
N PRO A 104 -7.64 14.96 8.98
CA PRO A 104 -8.06 14.23 7.79
C PRO A 104 -7.86 12.72 7.92
N THR A 105 -8.74 11.94 7.28
CA THR A 105 -8.45 10.52 7.02
C THR A 105 -7.31 10.42 6.01
N VAL A 106 -6.42 9.44 6.18
CA VAL A 106 -5.38 9.13 5.19
C VAL A 106 -5.45 7.65 4.80
N HIS A 107 -5.30 7.40 3.51
CA HIS A 107 -5.07 6.07 2.97
C HIS A 107 -3.72 6.04 2.26
N ALA A 108 -3.03 4.91 2.35
CA ALA A 108 -1.87 4.65 1.51
C ALA A 108 -1.75 3.17 1.18
N ASN A 109 -1.24 2.87 -0.01
CA ASN A 109 -0.90 1.52 -0.43
C ASN A 109 0.39 1.55 -1.24
N TYR A 110 1.33 0.66 -0.94
CA TYR A 110 2.53 0.45 -1.76
C TYR A 110 2.77 -1.04 -1.90
N ARG A 111 2.81 -1.52 -3.15
CA ARG A 111 2.84 -2.95 -3.46
C ARG A 111 3.76 -3.27 -4.62
N TYR A 112 4.27 -4.49 -4.59
CA TYR A 112 5.06 -5.13 -5.63
C TYR A 112 4.36 -6.40 -6.06
N PHE A 113 4.37 -6.65 -7.36
CA PHE A 113 3.87 -7.88 -7.95
C PHE A 113 4.89 -8.42 -8.96
N GLU A 114 5.05 -9.74 -9.00
CA GLU A 114 5.93 -10.46 -9.92
C GLU A 114 5.34 -11.83 -10.29
N ARG A 115 5.46 -12.23 -11.56
CA ARG A 115 5.14 -13.57 -12.07
C ARG A 115 6.38 -14.33 -12.48
N GLY A 116 6.31 -15.66 -12.40
CA GLY A 116 7.40 -16.56 -12.74
C GLY A 116 8.66 -16.20 -11.97
N GLU A 117 9.73 -15.84 -12.68
CA GLU A 117 10.99 -15.36 -12.09
C GLU A 117 11.21 -13.84 -12.23
N GLY A 118 10.22 -13.09 -12.73
CA GLY A 118 10.37 -11.65 -13.00
C GLY A 118 11.27 -11.29 -14.18
N ASN A 119 11.70 -12.29 -14.97
CA ASN A 119 12.68 -12.09 -16.05
C ASN A 119 12.06 -11.63 -17.38
N LYS A 120 10.74 -11.72 -17.53
CA LYS A 120 10.05 -11.38 -18.79
C LYS A 120 9.54 -9.93 -18.78
N PRO A 121 9.52 -9.23 -19.92
CA PRO A 121 8.87 -7.92 -20.00
C PRO A 121 7.42 -7.97 -19.49
N GLY A 122 7.05 -7.06 -18.60
CA GLY A 122 5.69 -7.02 -18.01
C GLY A 122 5.37 -8.16 -17.03
N SER A 123 6.38 -8.92 -16.59
CA SER A 123 6.19 -9.95 -15.56
C SER A 123 6.17 -9.39 -14.13
N TRP A 124 6.56 -8.13 -13.93
CA TRP A 124 6.52 -7.47 -12.64
C TRP A 124 6.14 -6.00 -12.78
N TRP A 125 5.63 -5.44 -11.69
CA TRP A 125 5.34 -4.01 -11.57
C TRP A 125 5.26 -3.60 -10.11
N PHE A 126 5.41 -2.29 -9.89
CA PHE A 126 5.04 -1.64 -8.65
C PHE A 126 3.68 -0.97 -8.84
N GLY A 127 2.95 -0.81 -7.74
CA GLY A 127 1.76 0.02 -7.70
C GLY A 127 1.63 0.65 -6.33
N GLY A 128 0.99 1.81 -6.27
CA GLY A 128 0.76 2.45 -4.99
C GLY A 128 0.43 3.92 -5.11
N GLY A 129 0.35 4.55 -3.94
CA GLY A 129 0.02 5.94 -3.75
C GLY A 129 -0.47 6.18 -2.32
N ALA A 130 -0.69 7.44 -2.01
CA ALA A 130 -1.39 7.85 -0.80
C ALA A 130 -2.31 9.02 -1.14
N ASP A 131 -3.39 9.12 -0.39
CA ASP A 131 -4.46 10.09 -0.58
C ASP A 131 -4.98 10.57 0.77
N LEU A 132 -5.48 11.81 0.76
CA LEU A 132 -5.92 12.53 1.95
C LEU A 132 -7.40 12.89 1.80
N THR A 133 -8.20 12.54 2.79
CA THR A 133 -9.65 12.71 2.80
C THR A 133 -10.06 13.59 3.99
N PRO A 134 -9.95 14.92 3.86
CA PRO A 134 -10.37 15.84 4.90
C PRO A 134 -11.90 15.92 5.00
N SER A 135 -12.43 16.00 6.22
CA SER A 135 -13.84 16.40 6.42
C SER A 135 -14.02 17.91 6.28
N TYR A 136 -13.01 18.68 6.73
CA TYR A 136 -12.92 20.13 6.58
C TYR A 136 -11.60 20.48 5.89
N LEU A 137 -11.65 21.36 4.90
CA LEU A 137 -10.47 21.76 4.15
C LEU A 137 -9.61 22.74 4.96
N PHE A 138 -8.34 22.38 5.13
CA PHE A 138 -7.25 23.26 5.54
C PHE A 138 -6.25 23.31 4.39
N GLU A 139 -6.04 24.49 3.80
CA GLU A 139 -5.20 24.64 2.61
C GLU A 139 -3.75 24.26 2.89
N GLU A 140 -3.26 24.59 4.09
CA GLU A 140 -1.92 24.24 4.54
C GLU A 140 -1.67 22.73 4.58
N ASP A 141 -2.67 21.94 4.98
CA ASP A 141 -2.57 20.48 5.06
C ASP A 141 -2.52 19.86 3.66
N ALA A 142 -3.36 20.37 2.74
CA ALA A 142 -3.34 19.94 1.35
C ALA A 142 -2.00 20.27 0.68
N ILE A 143 -1.50 21.50 0.85
CA ILE A 143 -0.19 21.91 0.33
C ILE A 143 0.92 21.04 0.90
N HIS A 144 0.93 20.83 2.22
CA HIS A 144 1.93 19.99 2.88
C HIS A 144 1.92 18.55 2.33
N PHE A 145 0.74 17.92 2.29
CA PHE A 145 0.60 16.54 1.82
C PHE A 145 1.05 16.39 0.37
N HIS A 146 0.62 17.31 -0.51
CA HIS A 146 1.00 17.30 -1.91
C HIS A 146 2.49 17.57 -2.11
N GLN A 147 3.09 18.51 -1.36
CA GLN A 147 4.50 18.84 -1.47
C GLN A 147 5.39 17.68 -1.05
N VAL A 148 5.07 16.98 0.05
CA VAL A 148 5.84 15.80 0.50
C VAL A 148 5.88 14.69 -0.57
N HIS A 149 4.75 14.44 -1.24
CA HIS A 149 4.68 13.44 -2.31
C HIS A 149 5.35 13.92 -3.60
N LYS A 150 5.24 15.21 -3.92
CA LYS A 150 5.95 15.81 -5.05
C LYS A 150 7.46 15.73 -4.86
N ASP A 151 7.96 16.14 -3.70
CA ASP A 151 9.38 16.04 -3.35
C ASP A 151 9.89 14.60 -3.43
N ALA A 152 9.04 13.61 -3.11
CA ALA A 152 9.37 12.21 -3.28
C ALA A 152 9.51 11.81 -4.74
N CYS A 153 8.58 12.23 -5.60
CA CYS A 153 8.65 11.98 -7.04
C CYS A 153 9.83 12.69 -7.69
N ASP A 154 10.06 13.97 -7.37
CA ASP A 154 11.13 14.81 -7.95
C ASP A 154 12.54 14.24 -7.71
N ARG A 155 12.73 13.37 -6.70
CA ARG A 155 14.00 12.67 -6.44
C ARG A 155 14.30 11.51 -7.40
N HIS A 156 13.34 11.14 -8.24
CA HIS A 156 13.43 9.96 -9.10
C HIS A 156 13.02 10.29 -10.53
N GLU A 157 13.94 10.17 -11.48
CA GLU A 157 13.68 10.45 -12.92
C GLU A 157 12.53 9.61 -13.51
N VAL A 158 12.23 8.46 -12.90
CA VAL A 158 11.17 7.55 -13.32
C VAL A 158 9.78 7.91 -12.80
N ALA A 159 9.68 8.89 -11.89
CA ALA A 159 8.43 9.28 -11.26
C ALA A 159 7.90 10.59 -11.85
N ASP A 160 6.62 10.59 -12.24
CA ASP A 160 5.91 11.75 -12.76
C ASP A 160 4.79 12.12 -11.79
N TYR A 161 5.04 13.14 -10.98
CA TYR A 161 4.08 13.61 -9.98
C TYR A 161 2.77 14.08 -10.60
N ASP A 162 2.82 14.86 -11.68
CA ASP A 162 1.64 15.45 -12.29
C ASP A 162 0.74 14.33 -12.85
N HIS A 163 1.35 13.33 -13.49
CA HIS A 163 0.65 12.14 -13.94
C HIS A 163 0.03 11.34 -12.78
N PHE A 164 0.79 11.06 -11.72
CA PHE A 164 0.29 10.28 -10.58
C PHE A 164 -0.79 11.03 -9.78
N LYS A 165 -0.68 12.35 -9.67
CA LYS A 165 -1.68 13.21 -9.05
C LYS A 165 -2.99 13.14 -9.84
N GLN A 166 -2.94 13.33 -11.16
CA GLN A 166 -4.13 13.24 -12.01
C GLN A 166 -4.76 11.84 -11.94
N TRP A 167 -3.95 10.79 -11.96
CA TRP A 167 -4.45 9.43 -11.82
C TRP A 167 -5.15 9.21 -10.47
N CYS A 168 -4.62 9.79 -9.39
CA CYS A 168 -5.27 9.76 -8.07
C CYS A 168 -6.66 10.44 -8.11
N ASP A 169 -6.76 11.62 -8.73
CA ASP A 169 -8.04 12.34 -8.88
C ASP A 169 -9.09 11.50 -9.65
N ASP A 170 -8.66 10.86 -10.75
CA ASP A 170 -9.55 10.07 -11.61
C ASP A 170 -9.99 8.77 -10.92
N TYR A 171 -9.10 8.16 -10.12
CA TYR A 171 -9.32 6.85 -9.50
C TYR A 171 -10.30 6.91 -8.33
N PHE A 172 -10.22 7.95 -7.49
CA PHE A 172 -11.07 8.11 -6.30
C PHE A 172 -12.35 8.92 -6.57
N HIS A 173 -12.82 8.91 -7.81
CA HIS A 173 -14.10 9.49 -8.21
C HIS A 173 -15.26 8.55 -7.86
N ILE A 174 -16.34 9.08 -7.29
CA ILE A 174 -17.56 8.34 -6.90
C ILE A 174 -18.72 8.80 -7.78
#